data_AF-A0A7Z7PTN5-F1
#
_entry.id   AF-A0A7Z7PTN5-F1
#
_cell.length_a   1.000
_cell.length_b   1.000
_cell.length_c   1.000
_cell.angle_alpha   90.00
_cell.angle_beta   90.00
_cell.angle_gamma   90.00
#
_symmetry.space_group_name_H-M   'P 1'
#
loop_
_entity.id
_entity.type
_entity.pdbx_description
1 polymer ?
#
loop_
_entity_poly.entity_id
_entity_poly.type
_entity_poly.pdbx_seq_one_letter_code
_entity_poly.pdbx_strand_id
1 'polypeptide(L)'
;MDRKSIATRIAQLEERKKALKARLGKQERAQDTRRKVLLGALVLHRLENSNDPDFSHRLLDWLRKELPGFLTRDGDKVLFDDILLPRAQGEDRGQAQPE
;
A
#
# COMPACT_ATOMS: atom_id res chain seq x y z
N MET A 1 53.38 13.79 14.14
CA MET A 1 51.94 13.62 13.80
C MET A 1 51.47 12.30 14.39
N ASP A 2 50.76 12.36 15.52
CA ASP A 2 50.46 11.18 16.32
C ASP A 2 49.42 10.29 15.64
N ARG A 3 49.84 9.07 15.28
CA ARG A 3 48.96 8.03 14.72
C ARG A 3 47.69 7.79 15.55
N LYS A 4 47.76 8.06 16.87
CA LYS A 4 46.61 8.00 17.80
C LYS A 4 45.50 9.01 17.46
N SER A 5 45.82 10.19 16.92
CA SER A 5 44.80 11.19 16.53
C SER A 5 44.09 10.82 15.23
N ILE A 6 44.79 10.17 14.30
CA ILE A 6 44.23 9.70 13.02
C ILE A 6 43.25 8.54 13.26
N ALA A 7 43.60 7.58 14.11
CA ALA A 7 42.70 6.48 14.47
C ALA A 7 41.38 6.98 15.08
N THR A 8 41.46 7.94 16.01
CA THR A 8 40.27 8.58 16.60
C THR A 8 39.44 9.32 15.55
N ARG A 9 40.09 10.02 14.60
CA ARG A 9 39.40 10.71 13.50
C ARG A 9 38.67 9.72 12.59
N ILE A 10 39.28 8.58 12.26
CA ILE A 10 38.66 7.51 11.46
C ILE A 10 37.45 6.94 12.20
N ALA A 11 37.57 6.64 13.49
CA ALA A 11 36.46 6.14 14.30
C ALA A 11 35.27 7.13 14.33
N GLN A 12 35.55 8.44 14.48
CA GLN A 12 34.53 9.48 14.43
C GLN A 12 33.84 9.57 13.05
N LEU A 13 34.59 9.39 11.95
CA LEU A 13 34.03 9.42 10.60
C LEU A 13 33.16 8.19 10.33
N GLU A 14 33.57 6.99 10.77
CA GLU A 14 32.76 5.78 10.64
C GLU A 14 31.46 5.87 11.46
N GLU A 15 31.49 6.43 12.68
CA GLU A 15 30.29 6.63 13.47
C GLU A 15 29.32 7.63 12.81
N ARG A 16 29.85 8.74 12.27
CA ARG A 16 29.04 9.70 11.50
C ARG A 16 28.42 9.07 10.26
N LYS A 17 29.19 8.26 9.52
CA LYS A 17 28.71 7.52 8.35
C LYS A 17 27.60 6.54 8.72
N LYS A 18 27.76 5.80 9.82
CA LYS A 18 26.73 4.89 10.35
C LYS A 18 25.44 5.64 10.69
N ALA A 19 25.54 6.78 11.37
CA ALA A 19 24.40 7.62 11.70
C ALA A 19 23.68 8.17 10.45
N LEU A 20 24.44 8.63 9.44
CA LEU A 20 23.87 9.12 8.18
C LEU A 20 23.18 8.00 7.40
N LYS A 21 23.78 6.81 7.32
CA LYS A 21 23.15 5.64 6.69
C LYS A 21 21.85 5.24 7.38
N ALA A 22 21.82 5.24 8.71
CA ALA A 22 20.62 4.94 9.47
C ALA A 22 19.50 5.97 9.21
N ARG A 23 19.84 7.26 9.10
CA ARG A 23 18.89 8.31 8.74
C ARG A 23 18.36 8.15 7.31
N LEU A 24 19.23 7.86 6.35
CA LEU A 24 18.84 7.60 4.97
C LEU A 24 17.86 6.42 4.89
N GLY A 25 18.19 5.29 5.52
CA GLY A 25 17.30 4.13 5.54
C GLY A 25 15.97 4.36 6.27
N LYS A 26 15.89 5.33 7.21
CA LYS A 26 14.62 5.77 7.79
C LYS A 26 13.80 6.58 6.78
N GLN A 27 14.43 7.48 6.04
CA GLN A 27 13.78 8.30 5.03
C GLN A 27 13.25 7.45 3.88
N GLU A 28 14.04 6.49 3.39
CA GLU A 28 13.64 5.57 2.32
C GLU A 28 12.40 4.76 2.72
N ARG A 29 12.38 4.18 3.92
CA ARG A 29 11.20 3.46 4.43
C ARG A 29 9.98 4.36 4.59
N ALA A 30 10.17 5.60 5.04
CA ALA A 30 9.07 6.56 5.17
C ALA A 30 8.50 6.94 3.79
N GLN A 31 9.37 7.15 2.79
CA GLN A 31 8.96 7.42 1.42
C GLN A 31 8.26 6.23 0.77
N ASP A 32 8.80 5.01 0.95
CA ASP A 32 8.20 3.78 0.45
C ASP A 32 6.80 3.55 1.06
N THR A 33 6.66 3.70 2.37
CA THR A 33 5.36 3.62 3.05
C THR A 33 4.38 4.65 2.50
N ARG A 34 4.81 5.91 2.36
CA ARG A 34 3.97 6.98 1.80
C ARG A 34 3.54 6.67 0.37
N ARG A 35 4.45 6.18 -0.47
CA ARG A 35 4.15 5.82 -1.87
C ARG A 35 3.11 4.71 -1.93
N LYS A 36 3.27 3.65 -1.12
CA LYS A 36 2.32 2.53 -1.05
C LYS A 36 0.94 2.97 -0.59
N VAL A 37 0.87 3.80 0.45
CA VAL A 37 -0.40 4.34 0.97
C VAL A 37 -1.09 5.22 -0.08
N LEU A 38 -0.36 6.14 -0.72
CA LEU A 38 -0.95 7.03 -1.73
C LEU A 38 -1.46 6.26 -2.95
N LEU A 39 -0.72 5.24 -3.40
CA LEU A 39 -1.17 4.40 -4.50
C LEU A 39 -2.43 3.61 -4.12
N GLY A 40 -2.47 3.02 -2.93
CA GLY A 40 -3.66 2.33 -2.43
C GLY A 40 -4.88 3.26 -2.32
N ALA A 41 -4.70 4.44 -1.75
CA ALA A 41 -5.77 5.44 -1.64
C ALA A 41 -6.32 5.87 -3.01
N LEU A 42 -5.45 6.04 -4.01
CA LEU A 42 -5.87 6.34 -5.39
C LEU A 42 -6.71 5.22 -6.00
N VAL A 43 -6.30 3.96 -5.80
CA VAL A 43 -7.04 2.79 -6.32
C VAL A 43 -8.42 2.71 -5.69
N LEU A 44 -8.52 2.85 -4.35
CA LEU A 44 -9.80 2.84 -3.63
C LEU A 44 -10.71 3.98 -4.11
N HIS A 45 -10.17 5.20 -4.19
CA HIS A 45 -10.92 6.35 -4.69
C HIS A 45 -11.42 6.12 -6.14
N ARG A 46 -10.64 5.44 -6.97
CA ARG A 46 -11.05 5.13 -8.34
C ARG A 46 -12.15 4.07 -8.40
N LEU A 47 -12.18 3.11 -7.48
CA LEU A 47 -13.29 2.16 -7.40
C LEU A 47 -14.61 2.84 -6.97
N GLU A 48 -14.53 3.82 -6.07
CA GLU A 48 -15.72 4.51 -5.54
C GLU A 48 -16.26 5.62 -6.47
N ASN A 49 -15.37 6.41 -7.07
CA ASN A 49 -15.73 7.70 -7.69
C ASN A 49 -15.44 7.78 -9.20
N SER A 50 -15.20 6.67 -9.89
CA SER A 50 -14.84 6.73 -11.31
C SER A 50 -16.06 7.00 -12.19
N ASN A 51 -15.94 8.05 -13.03
CA ASN A 51 -16.87 8.35 -14.12
C ASN A 51 -16.85 7.31 -15.27
N ASP A 52 -15.98 6.30 -15.19
CA ASP A 52 -15.87 5.18 -16.12
C ASP A 52 -16.16 3.87 -15.36
N PRO A 53 -17.39 3.33 -15.47
CA PRO A 53 -17.80 2.08 -14.84
C PRO A 53 -17.02 0.86 -15.36
N ASP A 54 -16.76 0.78 -16.67
CA ASP A 54 -16.08 -0.35 -17.29
C ASP A 54 -14.64 -0.49 -16.79
N PHE A 55 -13.93 0.63 -16.66
CA PHE A 55 -12.59 0.63 -16.07
C PHE A 55 -12.60 0.16 -14.61
N SER A 56 -13.60 0.59 -13.83
CA SER A 56 -13.71 0.24 -12.41
C SER A 56 -14.03 -1.24 -12.22
N HIS A 57 -14.90 -1.80 -13.06
CA HIS A 57 -15.19 -3.23 -13.09
C HIS A 57 -13.94 -4.05 -13.45
N ARG A 58 -13.21 -3.67 -14.51
CA ARG A 58 -11.95 -4.34 -14.89
C ARG A 58 -10.90 -4.28 -13.77
N LEU A 59 -10.78 -3.13 -13.10
CA LEU A 59 -9.86 -2.95 -11.98
C LEU A 59 -10.25 -3.80 -10.77
N LEU A 60 -11.54 -3.87 -10.44
CA LEU A 60 -12.07 -4.69 -9.37
C LEU A 60 -11.84 -6.19 -9.65
N ASP A 61 -12.08 -6.64 -10.88
CA ASP A 61 -11.86 -8.03 -11.29
C ASP A 61 -10.38 -8.42 -11.25
N TRP A 62 -9.49 -7.50 -11.64
CA TRP A 62 -8.05 -7.68 -11.51
C TRP A 62 -7.63 -7.77 -10.04
N LEU A 63 -8.13 -6.86 -9.20
CA LEU A 63 -7.88 -6.84 -7.75
C LEU A 63 -8.31 -8.16 -7.08
N ARG A 64 -9.49 -8.68 -7.40
CA ARG A 64 -9.98 -9.97 -6.88
C ARG A 64 -9.07 -11.16 -7.21
N LYS A 65 -8.35 -11.11 -8.33
CA LYS A 65 -7.41 -12.17 -8.73
C LYS A 65 -6.05 -12.02 -8.05
N GLU A 66 -5.54 -10.80 -7.95
CA GLU A 66 -4.16 -10.55 -7.48
C GLU A 66 -4.05 -10.35 -5.97
N LEU A 67 -5.01 -9.68 -5.31
CA LEU A 67 -4.98 -9.42 -3.86
C LEU A 67 -4.87 -10.70 -3.02
N PRO A 68 -5.61 -11.80 -3.29
CA PRO A 68 -5.48 -13.02 -2.50
C PRO A 68 -4.06 -13.64 -2.56
N GLY A 69 -3.35 -13.46 -3.68
CA GLY A 69 -1.96 -13.90 -3.83
C GLY A 69 -0.95 -12.93 -3.19
N PHE A 70 -1.29 -11.65 -3.12
CA PHE A 70 -0.46 -10.62 -2.48
C PHE A 70 -0.59 -10.60 -0.94
N LEU A 71 -1.80 -10.87 -0.43
CA LEU A 71 -2.11 -10.87 1.00
C LEU A 71 -1.69 -12.19 1.65
N THR A 72 -0.56 -12.16 2.35
CA THR A 72 0.00 -13.34 3.01
C THR A 72 -0.61 -13.63 4.38
N ARG A 73 -1.30 -12.65 5.00
CA ARG A 73 -1.90 -12.78 6.33
C ARG A 73 -3.42 -12.78 6.23
N ASP A 74 -4.07 -13.70 6.93
CA ASP A 74 -5.53 -13.81 6.91
C ASP A 74 -6.23 -12.57 7.50
N GLY A 75 -5.62 -11.95 8.52
CA GLY A 75 -6.13 -10.70 9.07
C GLY A 75 -6.14 -9.54 8.07
N ASP A 76 -5.22 -9.54 7.10
CA ASP A 76 -5.19 -8.51 6.06
C ASP A 76 -6.27 -8.78 5.00
N LYS A 77 -6.62 -10.05 4.73
CA LYS A 77 -7.68 -10.42 3.77
C LYS A 77 -9.04 -9.89 4.21
N VAL A 78 -9.35 -9.99 5.50
CA VAL A 78 -10.60 -9.49 6.10
C VAL A 78 -10.80 -7.99 5.84
N LEU A 79 -9.71 -7.21 5.76
CA LEU A 79 -9.80 -5.76 5.48
C LEU A 79 -10.27 -5.44 4.06
N PHE A 80 -10.25 -6.41 3.15
CA PHE A 80 -10.64 -6.26 1.74
C PHE A 80 -11.84 -7.15 1.36
N ASP A 81 -12.60 -7.67 2.33
CA ASP A 81 -13.75 -8.55 2.06
C ASP A 81 -14.81 -7.88 1.19
N ASP A 82 -14.97 -6.55 1.29
CA ASP A 82 -15.84 -5.73 0.45
C ASP A 82 -15.46 -5.74 -1.05
N ILE A 83 -14.16 -5.88 -1.33
CA ILE A 83 -13.59 -5.96 -2.68
C ILE A 83 -13.53 -7.43 -3.13
N LEU A 84 -13.09 -8.33 -2.25
CA LEU A 84 -12.81 -9.73 -2.55
C LEU A 84 -14.07 -10.59 -2.69
N LEU A 85 -15.07 -10.35 -1.85
CA LEU A 85 -16.32 -11.08 -1.94
C LEU A 85 -17.19 -10.45 -3.04
N PRO A 86 -17.80 -11.25 -3.92
CA PRO A 86 -18.88 -10.76 -4.75
C PRO A 86 -19.96 -10.24 -3.80
N ARG A 87 -20.31 -8.95 -3.92
CA ARG A 87 -21.52 -8.43 -3.28
C ARG A 87 -22.66 -9.31 -3.79
N ALA A 88 -23.24 -10.12 -2.92
CA ALA A 88 -24.37 -10.97 -3.30
C ALA A 88 -25.41 -10.04 -3.91
N GLN A 89 -25.66 -10.19 -5.22
CA GLN A 89 -26.80 -9.58 -5.86
C GLN A 89 -28.04 -10.20 -5.21
N GLY A 90 -28.55 -9.55 -4.18
CA GLY A 90 -29.52 -10.14 -3.26
C GLY A 90 -30.25 -9.10 -2.43
N GLU A 91 -30.56 -7.95 -3.04
CA GLU A 91 -31.69 -7.07 -2.70
C GLU A 91 -32.13 -6.47 -4.05
N ASP A 92 -32.85 -7.22 -4.88
CA ASP A 92 -34.32 -7.21 -4.88
C ASP A 92 -34.93 -5.99 -4.15
N ARG A 93 -34.79 -4.82 -4.76
CA ARG A 93 -35.87 -3.84 -4.69
C ARG A 93 -36.75 -4.05 -5.91
N GLY A 94 -37.70 -4.97 -5.75
CA GLY A 94 -38.87 -5.07 -6.59
C GLY A 94 -39.50 -3.70 -6.82
N GLN A 95 -39.34 -3.20 -8.03
CA GLN A 95 -40.35 -2.36 -8.66
C GLN A 95 -40.97 -3.22 -9.77
N ALA A 96 -41.74 -4.22 -9.35
CA ALA A 96 -42.84 -4.70 -10.16
C ALA A 96 -43.91 -3.58 -10.15
N GLN A 97 -44.16 -3.00 -11.32
CA GLN A 97 -45.40 -2.27 -11.62
C GLN A 97 -46.60 -3.20 -11.40
N PRO A 98 -47.66 -2.67 -10.78
CA PRO A 98 -48.94 -2.52 -11.50
C PRO A 98 -49.61 -1.17 -11.11
N GLU A 99 -50.49 -0.48 -11.85
CA GLU A 99 -51.22 -0.62 -13.12
C GLU A 99 -51.20 0.73 -13.85
#